data_AF-A0A524NVS5-F1
#
_entry.id   AF-A0A524NVS5-F1
#
_cell.length_a   1.000
_cell.length_b   1.000
_cell.length_c   1.000
_cell.angle_alpha   90.00
_cell.angle_beta   90.00
_cell.angle_gamma   90.00
#
_symmetry.space_group_name_H-M   'P 1'
#
loop_
_entity.id
_entity.type
_entity.pdbx_description
1 polymer ?
#
loop_
_entity_poly.entity_id
_entity_poly.type
_entity_poly.pdbx_seq_one_letter_code
_entity_poly.pdbx_strand_id
1 'polypeptide(L)'
;MRKFFLLLAVILVIISCTNTKMPVEESPDHISSNPSGKGSQLEIAMVQGEGHNHPLMAIWVEDDKGNYLQTLYVAESIGKGIFQHGDASRGFWKPGEIQRPAAVPRWAHQRGIKSDKGLYLPTPTNPVPDAYTGPTPAQSFVLHTRLDEPGIKKFRVLFEINQTWDWNEFWTNNKYPDDEEYKTSCQPALVYYTNIDMEDPKEKYVMEVVGRSHHSGASGELFTDLETLTTALHIAEEIVVRIKAQ
;
A
#
# COMPACT_ATOMS: atom_id res chain seq x y z
N MET A 1 -29.95 -40.41 67.27
CA MET A 1 -29.35 -40.83 65.98
C MET A 1 -29.45 -39.61 65.05
N ARG A 2 -28.36 -38.86 64.81
CA ARG A 2 -27.52 -38.90 63.57
C ARG A 2 -28.41 -38.68 62.33
N LYS A 3 -28.34 -37.64 61.49
CA LYS A 3 -27.26 -36.80 60.91
C LYS A 3 -27.95 -35.52 60.34
N PHE A 4 -27.44 -34.29 60.50
CA PHE A 4 -26.40 -33.59 59.73
C PHE A 4 -26.70 -33.38 58.23
N PHE A 5 -26.32 -32.18 57.74
CA PHE A 5 -26.35 -31.59 56.37
C PHE A 5 -27.61 -30.77 56.06
N LEU A 6 -27.64 -29.43 56.21
CA LEU A 6 -26.76 -28.41 55.60
C LEU A 6 -26.70 -28.58 54.08
N LEU A 7 -27.64 -27.93 53.38
CA LEU A 7 -27.59 -27.74 51.93
C LEU A 7 -27.53 -26.24 51.64
N LEU A 8 -26.34 -25.71 51.89
CA LEU A 8 -25.82 -24.52 51.23
C LEU A 8 -25.28 -25.02 49.88
N ALA A 9 -25.89 -24.65 48.75
CA ALA A 9 -25.19 -24.81 47.48
C ALA A 9 -25.77 -23.90 46.37
N VAL A 10 -25.05 -22.78 46.20
CA VAL A 10 -24.62 -22.25 44.91
C VAL A 10 -25.69 -21.59 44.03
N ILE A 11 -25.95 -20.32 44.31
CA ILE A 11 -26.26 -19.35 43.26
C ILE A 11 -24.98 -19.21 42.42
N LEU A 12 -24.97 -19.85 41.25
CA LEU A 12 -23.96 -19.64 40.22
C LEU A 12 -24.15 -18.21 39.69
N VAL A 13 -23.37 -17.27 40.23
CA VAL A 13 -23.16 -15.98 39.58
C VAL A 13 -22.28 -16.27 38.36
N ILE A 14 -22.92 -16.41 37.21
CA ILE A 14 -22.25 -16.44 35.92
C ILE A 14 -21.78 -15.01 35.66
N ILE A 15 -20.68 -14.60 36.32
CA ILE A 15 -19.91 -13.44 35.88
C ILE A 15 -19.31 -13.88 34.55
N SER A 16 -20.03 -13.57 33.49
CA SER A 16 -19.49 -13.62 32.14
C SER A 16 -18.30 -12.67 32.15
N CYS A 17 -17.10 -13.23 32.20
CA CYS A 17 -15.90 -12.52 31.80
C CYS A 17 -16.05 -12.24 30.30
N THR A 18 -16.76 -11.16 29.96
CA THR A 18 -16.58 -10.52 28.67
C THR A 18 -15.13 -10.09 28.61
N ASN A 19 -14.31 -10.86 27.89
CA ASN A 19 -13.07 -10.37 27.32
C ASN A 19 -13.44 -9.28 26.31
N THR A 20 -13.80 -8.09 26.79
CA THR A 20 -13.59 -6.87 26.04
C THR A 20 -12.08 -6.74 25.91
N LYS A 21 -11.51 -7.34 24.86
CA LYS A 21 -10.29 -6.80 24.29
C LYS A 21 -10.64 -5.35 24.02
N MET A 22 -10.13 -4.44 24.85
CA MET A 22 -10.12 -3.03 24.53
C MET A 22 -9.47 -2.95 23.15
N PRO A 23 -10.08 -2.31 22.14
CA PRO A 23 -9.37 -1.96 20.93
C PRO A 23 -8.15 -1.16 21.40
N VAL A 24 -6.98 -1.75 21.27
CA VAL A 24 -5.76 -0.96 21.31
C VAL A 24 -5.86 -0.13 20.06
N GLU A 25 -6.09 1.17 20.21
CA GLU A 25 -5.92 2.11 19.12
C GLU A 25 -4.42 2.09 18.81
N GLU A 26 -4.03 1.20 17.89
CA GLU A 26 -2.63 1.01 17.55
C GLU A 26 -2.12 2.32 16.96
N SER A 27 -1.09 2.88 17.59
CA SER A 27 -0.44 4.09 17.09
C SER A 27 0.11 3.82 15.70
N PRO A 28 -0.04 4.75 14.74
CA PRO A 28 0.40 4.51 13.38
C PRO A 28 1.92 4.30 13.33
N ASP A 29 2.37 3.47 12.39
CA ASP A 29 3.80 3.29 12.12
C ASP A 29 4.39 4.59 11.54
N HIS A 30 5.58 4.98 12.00
CA HIS A 30 6.29 6.12 11.42
C HIS A 30 7.42 5.62 10.53
N ILE A 31 7.36 5.97 9.25
CA ILE A 31 8.38 5.65 8.26
C ILE A 31 9.00 6.93 7.71
N SER A 32 10.28 6.88 7.35
CA SER A 32 11.02 8.01 6.81
C SER A 32 11.68 7.62 5.49
N SER A 33 11.58 8.50 4.50
CA SER A 33 12.24 8.37 3.20
C SER A 33 12.87 9.69 2.81
N ASN A 34 13.99 9.64 2.09
CA ASN A 34 14.71 10.81 1.60
C ASN A 34 14.84 11.99 2.59
N PRO A 35 15.23 11.79 3.88
CA PRO A 35 15.31 12.90 4.84
C PRO A 35 16.33 13.96 4.44
N SER A 36 17.29 13.60 3.57
CA SER A 36 18.35 14.46 3.06
C SER A 36 17.96 15.25 1.80
N GLY A 37 16.71 15.14 1.32
CA GLY A 37 16.22 15.93 0.19
C GLY A 37 16.36 17.44 0.42
N LYS A 38 16.27 18.23 -0.65
CA LYS A 38 16.39 19.70 -0.56
C LYS A 38 15.08 20.44 -0.78
N GLY A 39 14.06 19.75 -1.27
CA GLY A 39 12.75 20.33 -1.53
C GLY A 39 11.80 20.30 -0.35
N SER A 40 10.51 20.48 -0.66
CA SER A 40 9.44 20.53 0.33
C SER A 40 9.34 19.24 1.13
N GLN A 41 9.12 19.36 2.43
CA GLN A 41 8.87 18.22 3.31
C GLN A 41 7.38 17.86 3.28
N LEU A 42 7.11 16.58 3.06
CA LEU A 42 5.77 16.02 2.99
C LEU A 42 5.57 15.02 4.12
N GLU A 43 4.35 14.98 4.63
CA GLU A 43 3.85 13.94 5.50
C GLU A 43 2.66 13.28 4.81
N ILE A 44 2.74 11.97 4.53
CA ILE A 44 1.64 11.19 3.95
C ILE A 44 1.16 10.21 5.01
N ALA A 45 -0.07 10.40 5.48
CA ALA A 45 -0.71 9.51 6.45
C ALA A 45 -1.75 8.63 5.75
N MET A 46 -1.73 7.33 6.02
CA MET A 46 -2.75 6.38 5.58
C MET A 46 -3.39 5.73 6.80
N VAL A 47 -4.71 5.77 6.87
CA VAL A 47 -5.53 5.04 7.85
C VAL A 47 -5.95 3.73 7.21
N GLN A 48 -5.59 2.61 7.84
CA GLN A 48 -5.95 1.28 7.33
C GLN A 48 -7.46 1.12 7.26
N GLY A 49 -7.97 0.61 6.14
CA GLY A 49 -9.36 0.21 6.04
C GLY A 49 -9.59 -1.25 6.41
N GLU A 50 -10.85 -1.69 6.44
CA GLU A 50 -11.23 -3.06 6.78
C GLU A 50 -10.69 -4.11 5.79
N GLY A 51 -10.40 -3.71 4.55
CA GLY A 51 -9.80 -4.54 3.52
C GLY A 51 -8.28 -4.66 3.61
N HIS A 52 -7.63 -3.95 4.55
CA HIS A 52 -6.17 -3.89 4.66
C HIS A 52 -5.56 -5.23 5.12
N ASN A 53 -4.81 -5.88 4.25
CA ASN A 53 -4.10 -7.12 4.53
C ASN A 53 -2.78 -7.19 3.75
N HIS A 54 -1.73 -6.64 4.37
CA HIS A 54 -0.36 -6.59 3.83
C HIS A 54 -0.25 -6.13 2.36
N PRO A 55 -0.86 -5.00 1.98
CA PRO A 55 -0.85 -4.52 0.60
C PRO A 55 0.53 -4.02 0.18
N LEU A 56 0.90 -4.19 -1.09
CA LEU A 56 2.08 -3.54 -1.67
C LEU A 56 1.69 -2.17 -2.20
N MET A 57 2.60 -1.20 -2.12
CA MET A 57 2.31 0.17 -2.52
C MET A 57 3.52 0.92 -3.07
N ALA A 58 3.23 1.97 -3.82
CA ALA A 58 4.17 2.95 -4.32
C ALA A 58 3.56 4.35 -4.20
N ILE A 59 4.38 5.32 -3.80
CA ILE A 59 4.01 6.72 -3.64
C ILE A 59 5.01 7.55 -4.45
N TRP A 60 4.52 8.43 -5.32
CA TRP A 60 5.38 9.25 -6.17
C TRP A 60 4.78 10.62 -6.43
N VAL A 61 5.58 11.47 -7.06
CA VAL A 61 5.17 12.80 -7.47
C VAL A 61 5.22 12.92 -8.99
N GLU A 62 4.21 13.59 -9.54
CA GLU A 62 4.17 14.05 -10.92
C GLU A 62 4.09 15.57 -10.98
N ASP A 63 4.51 16.15 -12.10
CA ASP A 63 4.23 17.56 -12.39
C ASP A 63 2.75 17.80 -12.72
N ASP A 64 2.38 19.05 -12.97
CA ASP A 64 1.01 19.44 -13.33
C ASP A 64 0.52 18.87 -14.66
N LYS A 65 1.44 18.38 -15.51
CA LYS A 65 1.18 17.73 -16.80
C LYS A 65 1.14 16.21 -16.71
N GLY A 66 1.40 15.63 -15.54
CA GLY A 66 1.43 14.18 -15.33
C GLY A 66 2.75 13.52 -15.73
N ASN A 67 3.85 14.27 -15.84
CA ASN A 67 5.18 13.69 -16.02
C ASN A 67 5.73 13.24 -14.66
N TYR A 68 6.32 12.04 -14.62
CA TYR A 68 6.99 11.53 -13.43
C TYR A 68 8.11 12.48 -12.97
N LEU A 69 8.13 12.82 -11.68
CA LEU A 69 9.21 13.59 -11.07
C LEU A 69 10.11 12.72 -10.20
N GLN A 70 9.55 12.05 -9.18
CA GLN A 70 10.32 11.22 -8.27
C GLN A 70 9.44 10.22 -7.51
N THR A 71 10.03 9.13 -7.03
CA THR A 71 9.41 8.21 -6.08
C THR A 71 9.61 8.79 -4.68
N LEU A 72 8.56 8.80 -3.86
CA LEU A 72 8.64 9.15 -2.44
C LEU A 72 8.85 7.90 -1.60
N TYR A 73 8.15 6.81 -1.94
CA TYR A 73 8.25 5.54 -1.26
C TYR A 73 7.83 4.40 -2.20
N VAL A 74 8.46 3.25 -2.07
CA VAL A 74 7.98 1.99 -2.63
C VAL A 74 8.32 0.84 -1.68
N ALA A 75 7.42 -0.14 -1.56
CA ALA A 75 7.67 -1.35 -0.80
C ALA A 75 9.01 -1.99 -1.21
N GLU A 76 9.85 -2.34 -0.25
CA GLU A 76 11.21 -2.84 -0.49
C GLU A 76 11.22 -4.07 -1.41
N SER A 77 10.25 -4.97 -1.29
CA SER A 77 10.14 -6.15 -2.16
C SER A 77 10.00 -5.79 -3.63
N ILE A 78 9.24 -4.74 -3.93
CA ILE A 78 9.09 -4.18 -5.27
C ILE A 78 10.32 -3.37 -5.66
N GLY A 79 10.81 -2.50 -4.77
CA GLY A 79 11.95 -1.62 -5.01
C GLY A 79 13.26 -2.37 -5.29
N LYS A 80 13.43 -3.56 -4.71
CA LYS A 80 14.60 -4.43 -4.90
C LYS A 80 14.36 -5.59 -5.86
N GLY A 81 13.10 -5.89 -6.17
CA GLY A 81 12.72 -7.09 -6.92
C GLY A 81 12.99 -8.39 -6.18
N ILE A 82 13.07 -8.37 -4.84
CA ILE A 82 13.34 -9.53 -3.98
C ILE A 82 12.20 -9.73 -3.00
N PHE A 83 11.58 -10.90 -3.03
CA PHE A 83 10.53 -11.26 -2.09
C PHE A 83 11.08 -12.25 -1.06
N GLN A 84 10.77 -12.05 0.22
CA GLN A 84 11.27 -12.88 1.34
C GLN A 84 10.91 -14.36 1.19
N HIS A 85 9.80 -14.65 0.51
CA HIS A 85 9.34 -16.00 0.17
C HIS A 85 9.36 -16.19 -1.36
N GLY A 86 10.52 -15.88 -1.96
CA GLY A 86 10.69 -15.86 -3.41
C GLY A 86 11.22 -17.15 -4.03
N ASP A 87 11.89 -18.00 -3.24
CA ASP A 87 12.49 -19.26 -3.71
C ASP A 87 12.14 -20.42 -2.76
N ALA A 88 11.48 -21.45 -3.31
CA ALA A 88 11.14 -22.69 -2.61
C ALA A 88 11.92 -23.92 -3.12
N SER A 89 12.89 -23.74 -4.04
CA SER A 89 13.62 -24.82 -4.74
C SER A 89 14.35 -25.80 -3.81
N ARG A 90 14.62 -25.38 -2.56
CA ARG A 90 15.33 -26.17 -1.56
C ARG A 90 14.42 -26.83 -0.52
N GLY A 91 13.11 -26.81 -0.73
CA GLY A 91 12.12 -27.38 0.21
C GLY A 91 11.82 -26.48 1.42
N PHE A 92 12.33 -25.25 1.44
CA PHE A 92 11.99 -24.20 2.39
C PHE A 92 12.09 -22.83 1.73
N TRP A 93 11.32 -21.87 2.23
CA TRP A 93 11.24 -20.51 1.66
C TRP A 93 12.52 -19.71 1.92
N LYS A 94 13.00 -19.05 0.87
CA LYS A 94 14.12 -18.10 0.91
C LYS A 94 13.79 -16.82 0.15
N PRO A 95 14.53 -15.73 0.43
CA PRO A 95 14.53 -14.56 -0.43
C PRO A 95 14.89 -14.95 -1.86
N GLY A 96 14.09 -14.48 -2.83
CA GLY A 96 14.29 -14.79 -4.24
C GLY A 96 13.81 -13.66 -5.13
N GLU A 97 14.40 -13.56 -6.31
CA GLU A 97 13.98 -12.58 -7.31
C GLU A 97 12.59 -12.97 -7.84
N ILE A 98 11.63 -12.05 -7.67
CA ILE A 98 10.28 -12.21 -8.17
C ILE A 98 9.84 -10.90 -8.79
N GLN A 99 9.23 -10.99 -9.97
CA GLN A 99 8.56 -9.88 -10.64
C GLN A 99 7.04 -10.01 -10.40
N ARG A 100 6.38 -8.91 -10.03
CA ARG A 100 4.92 -8.83 -9.84
C ARG A 100 4.34 -7.62 -10.57
N PRO A 101 4.29 -7.63 -11.93
CA PRO A 101 3.74 -6.55 -12.72
C PRO A 101 2.38 -6.02 -12.24
N ALA A 102 1.50 -6.89 -11.76
CA ALA A 102 0.19 -6.52 -11.24
C ALA A 102 0.22 -5.70 -9.93
N ALA A 103 1.34 -5.67 -9.19
CA ALA A 103 1.43 -5.05 -7.87
C ALA A 103 1.29 -3.52 -7.89
N VAL A 104 2.11 -2.83 -8.68
CA VAL A 104 2.09 -1.35 -8.81
C VAL A 104 2.37 -0.92 -10.26
N PRO A 105 1.55 -1.33 -11.23
CA PRO A 105 1.84 -1.10 -12.63
C PRO A 105 1.81 0.37 -13.05
N ARG A 106 0.94 1.20 -12.46
CA ARG A 106 0.90 2.62 -12.84
C ARG A 106 2.23 3.28 -12.53
N TRP A 107 2.71 3.16 -11.29
CA TRP A 107 4.00 3.69 -10.87
C TRP A 107 5.15 3.15 -11.72
N ALA A 108 5.18 1.83 -11.97
CA ALA A 108 6.26 1.20 -12.71
C ALA A 108 6.38 1.76 -14.14
N HIS A 109 5.26 1.82 -14.86
CA HIS A 109 5.21 2.35 -16.23
C HIS A 109 5.49 3.85 -16.27
N GLN A 110 5.00 4.61 -15.28
CA GLN A 110 5.21 6.05 -15.16
C GLN A 110 6.70 6.39 -14.93
N ARG A 111 7.43 5.55 -14.18
CA ARG A 111 8.89 5.65 -14.03
C ARG A 111 9.64 5.38 -15.35
N GLY A 112 9.08 4.56 -16.23
CA GLY A 112 9.57 4.35 -17.59
C GLY A 112 10.88 3.54 -17.72
N ILE A 113 11.40 2.98 -16.63
CA ILE A 113 12.66 2.22 -16.61
C ILE A 113 12.38 0.74 -16.86
N LYS A 114 12.78 0.22 -18.04
CA LYS A 114 12.67 -1.20 -18.37
C LYS A 114 13.82 -2.02 -17.78
N SER A 115 13.48 -3.19 -17.26
CA SER A 115 14.43 -4.24 -16.89
C SER A 115 14.91 -5.03 -18.09
N ASP A 116 15.94 -5.85 -17.87
CA ASP A 116 16.44 -6.86 -18.81
C ASP A 116 15.37 -7.86 -19.26
N LYS A 117 14.34 -8.08 -18.43
CA LYS A 117 13.17 -8.92 -18.72
C LYS A 117 12.08 -8.19 -19.53
N GLY A 118 12.31 -6.92 -19.91
CA GLY A 118 11.36 -6.10 -20.68
C GLY A 118 10.18 -5.53 -19.87
N LEU A 119 10.15 -5.77 -18.56
CA LEU A 119 9.15 -5.25 -17.63
C LEU A 119 9.58 -3.89 -17.08
N TYR A 120 8.67 -3.12 -16.48
CA TYR A 120 8.96 -1.80 -15.90
C TYR A 120 9.31 -1.83 -14.40
N LEU A 121 9.43 -3.02 -13.83
CA LEU A 121 9.70 -3.20 -12.41
C LEU A 121 11.21 -3.22 -12.11
N PRO A 122 11.61 -2.77 -10.91
CA PRO A 122 13.00 -2.88 -10.46
C PRO A 122 13.46 -4.35 -10.37
N THR A 123 14.77 -4.53 -10.47
CA THR A 123 15.45 -5.83 -10.31
C THR A 123 16.60 -5.67 -9.30
N PRO A 124 17.18 -6.78 -8.80
CA PRO A 124 18.37 -6.70 -7.96
C PRO A 124 19.56 -6.02 -8.64
N THR A 125 19.62 -6.05 -9.97
CA THR A 125 20.66 -5.40 -10.78
C THR A 125 20.40 -3.93 -11.04
N ASN A 126 19.15 -3.48 -10.95
CA ASN A 126 18.74 -2.09 -11.09
C ASN A 126 17.65 -1.73 -10.06
N PRO A 127 17.99 -1.69 -8.76
CA PRO A 127 17.03 -1.44 -7.70
C PRO A 127 16.71 0.05 -7.56
N VAL A 128 15.57 0.35 -6.94
CA VAL A 128 15.28 1.70 -6.43
C VAL A 128 16.24 2.02 -5.28
N PRO A 129 16.78 3.25 -5.17
CA PRO A 129 17.66 3.64 -4.07
C PRO A 129 17.04 3.39 -2.69
N ASP A 130 17.87 3.00 -1.72
CA ASP A 130 17.44 2.73 -0.33
C ASP A 130 16.67 3.90 0.30
N ALA A 131 17.00 5.13 -0.11
CA ALA A 131 16.35 6.35 0.37
C ALA A 131 14.83 6.38 0.12
N TYR A 132 14.32 5.62 -0.85
CA TYR A 132 12.89 5.58 -1.21
C TYR A 132 12.27 4.19 -1.01
N THR A 133 13.02 3.22 -0.49
CA THR A 133 12.49 1.86 -0.23
C THR A 133 12.37 1.62 1.25
N GLY A 134 11.34 0.89 1.66
CA GLY A 134 11.22 0.47 3.06
C GLY A 134 10.27 -0.70 3.24
N PRO A 135 10.21 -1.27 4.46
CA PRO A 135 9.24 -2.31 4.76
C PRO A 135 7.83 -1.80 4.52
N THR A 136 6.96 -2.67 4.01
CA THR A 136 5.53 -2.39 3.89
C THR A 136 4.92 -2.28 5.29
N PRO A 137 4.30 -1.16 5.66
CA PRO A 137 3.60 -1.03 6.93
C PRO A 137 2.48 -2.07 7.04
N ALA A 138 2.36 -2.71 8.21
CA ALA A 138 1.32 -3.72 8.44
C ALA A 138 -0.03 -3.11 8.85
N GLN A 139 -0.02 -1.81 9.18
CA GLN A 139 -1.14 -1.06 9.73
C GLN A 139 -1.14 0.39 9.22
N SER A 140 -2.00 1.24 9.79
CA SER A 140 -1.98 2.68 9.58
C SER A 140 -0.56 3.24 9.74
N PHE A 141 -0.16 4.20 8.90
CA PHE A 141 1.19 4.74 8.94
C PHE A 141 1.27 6.21 8.58
N VAL A 142 2.39 6.81 8.93
CA VAL A 142 2.78 8.17 8.56
C VAL A 142 4.17 8.13 7.92
N LEU A 143 4.22 8.46 6.63
CA LEU A 143 5.44 8.66 5.88
C LEU A 143 5.93 10.09 5.97
N HIS A 144 7.11 10.27 6.53
CA HIS A 144 7.85 11.53 6.49
C HIS A 144 8.82 11.46 5.30
N THR A 145 8.69 12.39 4.36
CA THR A 145 9.53 12.41 3.16
C THR A 145 9.87 13.82 2.74
N ARG A 146 10.82 13.94 1.82
CA ARG A 146 11.21 15.22 1.23
C ARG A 146 11.42 15.07 -0.26
N LEU A 147 11.03 16.10 -1.01
CA LEU A 147 11.33 16.17 -2.43
C LEU A 147 12.85 16.33 -2.63
N ASP A 148 13.38 15.71 -3.68
CA ASP A 148 14.80 15.81 -4.06
C ASP A 148 15.23 17.27 -4.26
N GLU A 149 14.49 18.00 -5.10
CA GLU A 149 14.81 19.36 -5.52
C GLU A 149 13.82 20.41 -4.96
N PRO A 150 14.29 21.62 -4.61
CA PRO A 150 13.44 22.73 -4.23
C PRO A 150 12.73 23.36 -5.43
N GLY A 151 11.75 24.22 -5.15
CA GLY A 151 11.15 25.10 -6.15
C GLY A 151 10.00 24.50 -6.97
N ILE A 152 9.59 23.26 -6.70
CA ILE A 152 8.37 22.69 -7.28
C ILE A 152 7.16 23.40 -6.66
N LYS A 153 6.46 24.20 -7.47
CA LYS A 153 5.32 25.01 -7.02
C LYS A 153 3.99 24.27 -7.07
N LYS A 154 3.74 23.52 -8.14
CA LYS A 154 2.52 22.73 -8.33
C LYS A 154 2.90 21.33 -8.74
N PHE A 155 2.29 20.35 -8.09
CA PHE A 155 2.58 18.94 -8.33
C PHE A 155 1.42 18.07 -7.85
N ARG A 156 1.44 16.82 -8.30
CA ARG A 156 0.51 15.77 -7.87
C ARG A 156 1.25 14.80 -6.99
N VAL A 157 0.65 14.39 -5.88
CA VAL A 157 1.10 13.22 -5.13
C VAL A 157 0.17 12.08 -5.49
N LEU A 158 0.76 10.95 -5.88
CA LEU A 158 0.04 9.75 -6.26
C LEU A 158 0.41 8.63 -5.29
N PHE A 159 -0.57 7.76 -5.03
CA PHE A 159 -0.46 6.62 -4.15
C PHE A 159 -1.14 5.44 -4.82
N GLU A 160 -0.35 4.44 -5.22
CA GLU A 160 -0.84 3.19 -5.79
C GLU A 160 -0.72 2.08 -4.76
N ILE A 161 -1.79 1.33 -4.55
CA ILE A 161 -1.86 0.27 -3.55
C ILE A 161 -2.59 -0.94 -4.09
N ASN A 162 -2.07 -2.12 -3.76
CA ASN A 162 -2.61 -3.38 -4.21
C ASN A 162 -2.50 -4.45 -3.15
N GLN A 163 -3.51 -5.30 -3.08
CA GLN A 163 -3.54 -6.49 -2.25
C GLN A 163 -3.50 -7.74 -3.12
N THR A 164 -2.58 -8.63 -2.80
CA THR A 164 -2.47 -9.92 -3.51
C THR A 164 -3.66 -10.81 -3.20
N TRP A 165 -4.11 -11.59 -4.19
CA TRP A 165 -5.20 -12.56 -4.05
C TRP A 165 -6.50 -11.96 -3.49
N ASP A 166 -6.90 -10.78 -3.98
CA ASP A 166 -8.13 -10.11 -3.58
C ASP A 166 -9.28 -10.37 -4.57
N TRP A 167 -10.08 -11.41 -4.31
CA TRP A 167 -11.07 -11.93 -5.27
C TRP A 167 -12.46 -11.41 -4.90
N ASN A 168 -13.32 -11.23 -5.90
CA ASN A 168 -14.74 -10.98 -5.67
C ASN A 168 -15.61 -11.65 -6.76
N GLU A 169 -16.92 -11.38 -6.76
CA GLU A 169 -17.85 -11.97 -7.72
C GLU A 169 -17.54 -11.63 -9.18
N PHE A 170 -16.92 -10.47 -9.44
CA PHE A 170 -16.52 -10.04 -10.77
C PHE A 170 -15.06 -10.42 -11.11
N TRP A 171 -14.13 -10.18 -10.19
CA TRP A 171 -12.70 -10.47 -10.27
C TRP A 171 -12.40 -11.85 -9.68
N THR A 172 -12.94 -12.87 -10.35
CA THR A 172 -12.71 -14.27 -9.97
C THR A 172 -11.33 -14.74 -10.41
N ASN A 173 -10.79 -15.76 -9.75
CA ASN A 173 -9.52 -16.39 -10.15
C ASN A 173 -9.52 -16.94 -11.59
N ASN A 174 -10.71 -17.19 -12.17
CA ASN A 174 -10.89 -17.75 -13.50
C ASN A 174 -11.32 -16.72 -14.56
N LYS A 175 -11.38 -15.42 -14.23
CA LYS A 175 -11.78 -14.36 -15.17
C LYS A 175 -10.81 -14.25 -16.35
N TYR A 176 -9.51 -14.37 -16.07
CA TYR A 176 -8.43 -14.45 -17.05
C TYR A 176 -7.63 -15.73 -16.80
N PRO A 177 -8.09 -16.89 -17.30
CA PRO A 177 -7.54 -18.20 -16.94
C PRO A 177 -6.10 -18.42 -17.42
N ASP A 178 -5.67 -17.69 -18.45
CA ASP A 178 -4.34 -17.82 -19.04
C ASP A 178 -3.38 -16.69 -18.62
N ASP A 179 -3.85 -15.75 -17.77
CA ASP A 179 -3.04 -14.63 -17.28
C ASP A 179 -2.52 -14.95 -15.86
N GLU A 180 -1.29 -15.44 -15.78
CA GLU A 180 -0.66 -15.78 -14.50
C GLU A 180 -0.40 -14.55 -13.62
N GLU A 181 -0.16 -13.38 -14.22
CA GLU A 181 0.08 -12.16 -13.46
C GLU A 181 -1.21 -11.64 -12.84
N TYR A 182 -2.32 -11.68 -13.58
CA TYR A 182 -3.65 -11.41 -13.05
C TYR A 182 -3.94 -12.23 -11.79
N LYS A 183 -3.67 -13.55 -11.82
CA LYS A 183 -3.97 -14.46 -10.71
C LYS A 183 -3.21 -14.12 -9.42
N THR A 184 -2.11 -13.37 -9.50
CA THR A 184 -1.38 -12.91 -8.31
C THR A 184 -2.12 -11.83 -7.53
N SER A 185 -3.06 -11.12 -8.18
CA SER A 185 -3.79 -9.98 -7.62
C SER A 185 -5.29 -10.21 -7.58
N CYS A 186 -5.89 -10.60 -8.70
CA CYS A 186 -7.33 -10.54 -8.98
C CYS A 186 -7.84 -9.10 -9.06
N GLN A 187 -8.37 -8.53 -7.97
CA GLN A 187 -8.72 -7.11 -7.98
C GLN A 187 -7.45 -6.28 -8.27
N PRO A 188 -7.53 -5.33 -9.22
CA PRO A 188 -6.41 -4.50 -9.63
C PRO A 188 -6.02 -3.47 -8.56
N ALA A 189 -4.78 -3.01 -8.64
CA ALA A 189 -4.28 -1.89 -7.83
C ALA A 189 -5.16 -0.63 -7.99
N LEU A 190 -5.40 0.07 -6.89
CA LEU A 190 -6.06 1.36 -6.87
C LEU A 190 -5.04 2.49 -6.89
N VAL A 191 -5.37 3.56 -7.59
CA VAL A 191 -4.58 4.79 -7.66
C VAL A 191 -5.37 5.91 -7.01
N TYR A 192 -4.75 6.54 -6.02
CA TYR A 192 -5.23 7.77 -5.40
C TYR A 192 -4.34 8.93 -5.83
N TYR A 193 -4.89 10.14 -5.97
CA TYR A 193 -4.07 11.34 -6.10
C TYR A 193 -4.62 12.53 -5.31
N THR A 194 -3.74 13.49 -5.04
CA THR A 194 -4.15 14.86 -4.69
C THR A 194 -3.25 15.89 -5.38
N ASN A 195 -3.79 17.08 -5.67
CA ASN A 195 -3.05 18.20 -6.24
C ASN A 195 -2.56 19.11 -5.12
N ILE A 196 -1.29 19.51 -5.19
CA ILE A 196 -0.69 20.47 -4.26
C ILE A 196 -0.30 21.73 -5.02
N ASP A 197 -0.72 22.87 -4.48
CA ASP A 197 -0.30 24.19 -4.91
C ASP A 197 0.42 24.86 -3.74
N MET A 198 1.74 25.01 -3.86
CA MET A 198 2.59 25.63 -2.83
C MET A 198 2.37 27.14 -2.74
N GLU A 199 1.72 27.76 -3.73
CA GLU A 199 1.35 29.18 -3.71
C GLU A 199 0.02 29.41 -2.95
N ASP A 200 -0.78 28.36 -2.75
CA ASP A 200 -2.03 28.36 -1.96
C ASP A 200 -2.12 27.09 -1.07
N PRO A 201 -1.25 26.98 -0.04
CA PRO A 201 -1.14 25.76 0.74
C PRO A 201 -2.34 25.53 1.66
N LYS A 202 -2.94 24.34 1.58
CA LYS A 202 -3.96 23.86 2.50
C LYS A 202 -3.35 23.17 3.72
N GLU A 203 -4.08 23.16 4.83
CA GLU A 203 -3.70 22.43 6.05
C GLU A 203 -3.56 20.92 5.79
N LYS A 204 -4.49 20.36 5.03
CA LYS A 204 -4.48 18.95 4.63
C LYS A 204 -5.01 18.77 3.21
N TYR A 205 -4.49 17.75 2.52
CA TYR A 205 -4.90 17.34 1.19
C TYR A 205 -5.36 15.89 1.26
N VAL A 206 -6.67 15.67 1.29
CA VAL A 206 -7.23 14.33 1.20
C VAL A 206 -7.01 13.82 -0.23
N MET A 207 -6.57 12.57 -0.35
CA MET A 207 -6.41 11.93 -1.66
C MET A 207 -7.71 11.26 -2.08
N GLU A 208 -8.05 11.39 -3.36
CA GLU A 208 -9.24 10.78 -3.95
C GLU A 208 -8.81 9.56 -4.76
N VAL A 209 -9.61 8.49 -4.74
CA VAL A 209 -9.43 7.38 -5.68
C VAL A 209 -9.80 7.85 -7.07
N VAL A 210 -8.89 7.69 -8.02
CA VAL A 210 -9.02 8.30 -9.36
C VAL A 210 -9.13 7.26 -10.46
N GLY A 211 -8.86 6.00 -10.11
CA GLY A 211 -8.98 4.88 -11.00
C GLY A 211 -8.25 3.66 -10.45
N ARG A 212 -8.30 2.61 -11.24
CA ARG A 212 -7.54 1.38 -11.05
C ARG A 212 -6.49 1.24 -12.14
N SER A 213 -5.43 0.51 -11.85
CA SER A 213 -4.41 0.16 -12.83
C SER A 213 -4.83 -1.07 -13.66
N HIS A 214 -3.96 -1.48 -14.60
CA HIS A 214 -4.18 -2.70 -15.36
C HIS A 214 -4.04 -3.95 -14.46
N HIS A 215 -5.02 -4.86 -14.55
CA HIS A 215 -5.16 -6.03 -13.67
C HIS A 215 -3.97 -7.01 -13.69
N SER A 216 -3.24 -7.10 -14.80
CA SER A 216 -1.99 -7.87 -14.91
C SER A 216 -0.73 -7.01 -15.05
N GLY A 217 -0.87 -5.69 -15.04
CA GLY A 217 0.25 -4.76 -15.20
C GLY A 217 0.85 -4.65 -16.61
N ALA A 218 0.15 -5.13 -17.63
CA ALA A 218 0.55 -5.00 -19.04
C ALA A 218 0.71 -3.54 -19.52
N SER A 219 0.02 -2.59 -18.88
CA SER A 219 0.08 -1.16 -19.18
C SER A 219 0.02 -0.30 -17.92
N GLY A 220 0.54 0.93 -18.00
CA GLY A 220 0.34 1.99 -17.00
C GLY A 220 -0.96 2.80 -17.18
N GLU A 221 -1.92 2.32 -17.96
CA GLU A 221 -3.20 3.00 -18.17
C GLU A 221 -4.02 3.06 -16.87
N LEU A 222 -4.75 4.16 -16.70
CA LEU A 222 -5.65 4.39 -15.57
C LEU A 222 -7.09 4.18 -16.04
N PHE A 223 -7.81 3.24 -15.42
CA PHE A 223 -9.20 2.94 -15.76
C PHE A 223 -10.14 3.45 -14.66
N THR A 224 -11.27 4.04 -15.04
CA THR A 224 -12.22 4.66 -14.11
C THR A 224 -13.43 3.78 -13.78
N ASP A 225 -13.42 2.52 -14.20
CA ASP A 225 -14.47 1.51 -14.01
C ASP A 225 -14.35 0.81 -12.65
N LEU A 226 -14.59 1.58 -11.59
CA LEU A 226 -14.44 1.15 -10.20
C LEU A 226 -15.63 0.36 -9.66
N GLU A 227 -16.76 0.32 -10.37
CA GLU A 227 -18.01 -0.30 -9.93
C GLU A 227 -17.92 -1.81 -9.68
N THR A 228 -16.86 -2.44 -10.19
CA THR A 228 -16.61 -3.87 -10.06
C THR A 228 -15.74 -4.23 -8.87
N LEU A 229 -15.18 -3.23 -8.18
CA LEU A 229 -14.29 -3.40 -7.03
C LEU A 229 -15.11 -3.44 -5.74
N THR A 230 -14.62 -4.21 -4.78
CA THR A 230 -15.23 -4.38 -3.46
C THR A 230 -14.19 -4.13 -2.39
N THR A 231 -13.56 -5.18 -1.86
CA THR A 231 -12.54 -5.15 -0.79
C THR A 231 -11.35 -4.25 -1.13
N ALA A 232 -10.96 -4.16 -2.41
CA ALA A 232 -9.91 -3.25 -2.86
C ALA A 232 -10.19 -1.78 -2.48
N LEU A 233 -11.45 -1.32 -2.60
CA LEU A 233 -11.85 0.06 -2.23
C LEU A 233 -11.77 0.33 -0.73
N HIS A 234 -11.64 -0.73 0.07
CA HIS A 234 -11.59 -0.66 1.53
C HIS A 234 -10.21 -0.99 2.09
N ILE A 235 -9.15 -1.05 1.26
CA ILE A 235 -7.77 -1.23 1.74
C ILE A 235 -7.30 -0.01 2.54
N ALA A 236 -7.64 1.20 2.09
CA ALA A 236 -7.33 2.45 2.79
C ALA A 236 -8.64 3.18 3.10
N GLU A 237 -8.83 3.56 4.37
CA GLU A 237 -9.98 4.36 4.80
C GLU A 237 -9.79 5.84 4.46
N GLU A 238 -8.61 6.38 4.76
CA GLU A 238 -8.25 7.76 4.43
C GLU A 238 -6.77 7.84 4.07
N ILE A 239 -6.43 8.65 3.07
CA ILE A 239 -5.04 9.02 2.78
C ILE A 239 -4.96 10.54 2.74
N VAL A 240 -4.05 11.11 3.53
CA VAL A 240 -3.89 12.55 3.69
C VAL A 240 -2.44 12.95 3.48
N VAL A 241 -2.23 13.96 2.65
CA VAL A 241 -0.93 14.63 2.51
C VAL A 241 -0.95 15.94 3.29
N ARG A 242 0.14 16.23 4.01
CA ARG A 242 0.42 17.50 4.67
C ARG A 242 1.77 18.03 4.23
N ILE A 243 1.86 19.34 4.04
CA ILE A 243 3.13 20.02 3.79
C ILE A 243 3.64 20.51 5.14
N LYS A 244 4.85 20.13 5.54
CA LYS A 244 5.45 20.73 6.73
C LYS A 244 5.98 22.12 6.38
N ALA A 245 5.60 23.11 7.18
CA ALA A 245 6.19 24.43 7.12
C ALA A 245 7.72 24.32 7.31
N GLN A 246 8.47 25.05 6.49
CA GLN A 246 9.94 25.13 6.58
C GLN A 246 10.37 25.92 7.82
#